data_AF-A0A6I1Z3W9-F1
#
_entry.id   AF-A0A6I1Z3W9-F1
#
_cell.length_a   1.000
_cell.length_b   1.000
_cell.length_c   1.000
_cell.angle_alpha   90.00
_cell.angle_beta   90.00
_cell.angle_gamma   90.00
#
_symmetry.space_group_name_H-M   'P 1'
#
loop_
_entity.id
_entity.type
_entity.pdbx_description
1 polymer ?
#
loop_
_entity_poly.entity_id
_entity_poly.type
_entity_poly.pdbx_seq_one_letter_code
_entity_poly.pdbx_strand_id
1 'polypeptide(L)' 'NLRLTQTKLAEELGTRQQTISEWEIGMYQPRGTSATLLSIIAERSGFDYKAKEKHDEH' A
#
# COMPACT_ATOMS: atom_id res chain seq x y z
N ASN A 1 7.77 -1.52 16.00
CA ASN A 1 7.41 -0.08 16.11
C ASN A 1 6.73 0.37 14.81
N LEU A 2 5.60 -0.26 14.44
CA LEU A 2 4.91 -0.06 13.15
C LEU A 2 4.22 1.31 13.04
N ARG A 3 3.90 1.95 14.17
CA ARG A 3 3.35 3.31 14.17
C ARG A 3 4.28 4.33 13.50
N LEU A 4 5.59 4.25 13.74
CA LEU A 4 6.56 5.16 13.11
C LEU A 4 6.60 4.96 11.59
N THR A 5 6.44 3.72 11.11
CA THR A 5 6.43 3.43 9.67
C THR A 5 5.12 3.83 9.01
N GLN A 6 3.98 3.65 9.68
CA GLN A 6 2.68 4.11 9.18
C GLN A 6 2.60 5.64 9.12
N THR A 7 3.11 6.35 10.14
CA THR A 7 3.18 7.82 10.13
C THR A 7 4.06 8.30 8.98
N LYS A 8 5.26 7.73 8.81
CA LYS A 8 6.16 8.11 7.73
C LYS A 8 5.53 7.84 6.35
N LEU A 9 4.89 6.68 6.16
CA LEU A 9 4.22 6.39 4.89
C LEU A 9 3.03 7.34 4.64
N ALA A 10 2.31 7.73 5.69
CA ALA A 10 1.24 8.71 5.58
C ALA A 10 1.76 10.09 5.16
N GLU A 11 2.89 10.53 5.69
CA GLU A 11 3.57 11.76 5.30
C GLU A 11 3.99 11.73 3.82
N GLU A 12 4.65 10.65 3.39
CA GLU A 12 5.08 10.47 1.99
C GLU A 12 3.89 10.46 1.00
N LEU A 13 2.75 9.89 1.41
CA LEU A 13 1.54 9.81 0.59
C LEU A 13 0.59 11.01 0.75
N GLY A 14 0.91 11.97 1.62
CA GLY A 14 0.05 13.13 1.90
C GLY A 14 -1.32 12.75 2.49
N THR A 15 -1.38 11.71 3.32
CA THR A 15 -2.60 11.19 3.94
C THR A 15 -2.47 11.08 5.45
N ARG A 16 -3.50 10.54 6.13
CA ARG A 16 -3.50 10.33 7.59
C ARG A 16 -2.99 8.94 7.93
N GLN A 17 -2.29 8.80 9.06
CA GLN A 17 -1.83 7.50 9.57
C GLN A 17 -2.98 6.51 9.75
N GLN A 18 -4.16 6.97 10.19
CA GLN A 18 -5.36 6.14 10.30
C GLN A 18 -5.76 5.52 8.96
N THR A 19 -5.65 6.26 7.85
CA THR A 19 -5.92 5.74 6.50
C THR A 19 -4.98 4.59 6.14
N ILE A 20 -3.70 4.70 6.49
CA ILE A 20 -2.73 3.60 6.30
C ILE A 20 -3.12 2.39 7.15
N SER A 21 -3.51 2.60 8.40
CA SER A 21 -3.97 1.51 9.28
C SER A 21 -5.19 0.78 8.72
N GLU A 22 -6.13 1.50 8.13
CA GLU A 22 -7.33 0.93 7.49
C GLU A 22 -6.98 0.10 6.25
N TRP A 23 -5.96 0.50 5.48
CA TRP A 23 -5.45 -0.29 4.36
C TRP A 23 -4.79 -1.58 4.82
N GLU A 24 -3.95 -1.51 5.86
CA GLU A 24 -3.20 -2.67 6.37
C GLU A 24 -4.11 -3.74 6.97
N ILE A 25 -5.24 -3.36 7.59
CA ILE A 25 -6.24 -4.31 8.09
C ILE A 25 -7.28 -4.71 7.03
N GLY A 26 -7.17 -4.20 5.81
CA GLY A 26 -8.10 -4.49 4.70
C GLY A 26 -9.50 -3.88 4.86
N MET A 27 -9.69 -2.92 5.77
CA MET A 27 -10.96 -2.22 5.97
C MET A 27 -11.31 -1.33 4.79
N TYR A 28 -10.30 -0.74 4.14
CA TYR A 28 -10.44 0.05 2.94
C TYR A 28 -9.25 -0.18 2.00
N GLN A 29 -9.42 0.09 0.70
CA GLN A 29 -8.33 -0.03 -0.28
C GLN A 29 -7.90 1.36 -0.78
N PRO A 30 -6.58 1.60 -1.01
CA PRO A 30 -6.11 2.82 -1.63
C PRO A 30 -6.74 3.00 -3.01
N ARG A 31 -7.11 4.24 -3.36
CA ARG A 31 -7.70 4.62 -4.66
C ARG A 31 -7.05 5.89 -5.19
N GLY A 32 -7.21 6.13 -6.50
CA GLY A 32 -6.71 7.35 -7.16
C GLY A 32 -5.19 7.52 -6.99
N THR A 33 -4.75 8.74 -6.72
CA THR A 33 -3.32 9.11 -6.62
C THR A 33 -2.55 8.25 -5.61
N SER A 34 -3.16 7.88 -4.49
CA SER A 34 -2.49 7.03 -3.49
C SER A 34 -2.18 5.63 -4.01
N ALA A 35 -3.05 5.05 -4.85
CA ALA A 35 -2.78 3.77 -5.49
C ALA A 35 -1.59 3.87 -6.46
N THR A 36 -1.54 4.94 -7.25
CA THR A 36 -0.41 5.21 -8.17
C THR A 36 0.90 5.39 -7.42
N LEU A 37 0.91 6.18 -6.33
CA LEU A 37 2.10 6.40 -5.52
C LEU A 37 2.60 5.12 -4.85
N LEU A 38 1.68 4.28 -4.34
CA LEU A 38 2.04 2.98 -3.77
C LEU A 38 2.69 2.06 -4.81
N SER A 39 2.19 2.02 -6.04
CA SER A 39 2.83 1.26 -7.13
C SER A 39 4.27 1.73 -7.39
N ILE A 40 4.48 3.05 -7.45
CA ILE A 40 5.83 3.64 -7.66
C ILE A 40 6.76 3.30 -6.49
N ILE A 41 6.27 3.34 -5.25
CA ILE A 41 7.05 2.98 -4.06
C ILE A 41 7.43 1.49 -4.08
N ALA A 42 6.49 0.61 -4.47
CA ALA A 42 6.76 -0.82 -4.61
C ALA A 42 7.85 -1.10 -5.66
N GLU A 43 7.73 -0.52 -6.85
CA GLU A 43 8.73 -0.65 -7.91
C GLU A 43 10.12 -0.16 -7.46
N ARG A 44 10.19 1.01 -6.81
CA ARG A 44 11.46 1.61 -6.36
C ARG A 44 12.11 0.89 -5.19
N SER A 45 11.31 0.23 -4.35
CA SER A 45 11.83 -0.54 -3.20
C SER A 45 12.40 -1.90 -3.60
N GLY A 46 12.39 -2.24 -4.90
CA GLY A 46 12.74 -3.57 -5.38
C GLY A 46 11.73 -4.62 -4.93
N PHE A 47 10.52 -4.19 -4.57
CA PHE A 47 9.45 -5.09 -4.18
C PHE A 47 8.90 -5.75 -5.43
N ASP A 48 9.22 -7.02 -5.62
CA ASP A 48 8.72 -7.82 -6.72
C ASP A 48 7.21 -8.02 -6.53
N TYR A 49 6.39 -7.17 -7.16
CA TYR A 49 4.94 -7.31 -7.14
C TYR A 49 4.55 -8.54 -7.95
N LYS A 50 4.51 -9.71 -7.28
CA LYS A 50 3.85 -10.88 -7.83
C LYS A 50 2.35 -10.68 -7.70
N ALA A 51 1.76 -10.03 -8.69
CA ALA A 51 0.33 -10.13 -8.92
C ALA A 51 -0.01 -11.62 -8.87
N LYS A 52 -0.88 -12.05 -7.94
CA LYS A 52 -1.32 -13.44 -7.89
C LYS A 52 -1.87 -13.78 -9.28
N GLU A 53 -1.12 -14.57 -10.04
CA GLU A 53 -1.66 -15.26 -11.19
C GLU A 53 -2.89 -16.00 -10.65
N LYS A 54 -4.07 -15.64 -11.17
CA LYS A 54 -5.27 -16.40 -10.90
C LYS A 54 -4.97 -17.80 -11.41
N HIS A 55 -4.74 -18.72 -10.49
CA HIS A 55 -4.88 -20.13 -10.79
C HIS A 55 -6.36 -20.32 -11.14
N ASP A 56 -6.66 -20.30 -12.43
CA ASP A 56 -7.90 -20.88 -12.95
C ASP A 56 -7.80 -22.39 -12.65
N GLU A 57 -8.49 -22.80 -11.60
CA GLU A 57 -8.71 -24.21 -11.28
C GLU A 57 -9.60 -24.81 -12.38
N HIS A 58 -9.10 -25.89 -13.01
CA HIS A 58 -9.79 -26.70 -14.01
C HIS A 58 -10.41 -27.93 -13.34
#